data_AF-A0A662KAG5-F1
#
_entry.id   AF-A0A662KAG5-F1
#
_cell.length_a   1.000
_cell.length_b   1.000
_cell.length_c   1.000
_cell.angle_alpha   90.00
_cell.angle_beta   90.00
_cell.angle_gamma   90.00
#
_symmetry.space_group_name_H-M   'P 1'
#
loop_
_entity.id
_entity.type
_entity.pdbx_description
1 polymer ?
#
loop_
_entity_poly.entity_id
_entity_poly.type
_entity_poly.pdbx_seq_one_letter_code
_entity_poly.pdbx_strand_id
1 'polypeptide(L)' 'MKNKPFWFPNKNNAILYMVFIVFFLLSLDFWGWNQVTPLFFGLPLWVYYLFFLTISLSIPYLLLSKYYWREK' A
#
# COMPACT_ATOMS: atom_id res chain seq x y z
N MET A 1 -12.97 28.78 8.16
CA MET A 1 -12.56 27.64 7.30
C MET A 1 -12.39 26.43 8.20
N LYS A 2 -13.03 25.28 7.91
CA LYS A 2 -12.87 24.06 8.72
C LYS A 2 -11.41 23.57 8.61
N ASN A 3 -10.70 23.48 9.73
CA ASN A 3 -9.40 22.81 9.78
C ASN A 3 -9.62 21.34 9.41
N LYS A 4 -9.20 20.97 8.20
CA LYS A 4 -9.21 19.56 7.79
C LYS A 4 -8.09 18.84 8.52
N PRO A 5 -8.28 17.58 8.93
CA PRO A 5 -7.22 16.84 9.56
C PRO A 5 -6.04 16.66 8.60
N PHE A 6 -4.82 16.54 9.15
CA PHE A 6 -3.59 16.43 8.36
C PHE A 6 -3.61 15.22 7.39
N TRP A 7 -4.35 14.17 7.73
CA TRP A 7 -4.53 12.96 6.91
C TRP A 7 -5.59 13.13 5.82
N PHE A 8 -6.22 14.29 5.68
CA PHE A 8 -7.24 14.48 4.67
C PHE A 8 -6.59 14.67 3.28
N PRO A 9 -7.03 13.91 2.25
CA PRO A 9 -6.48 14.05 0.91
C PRO A 9 -6.75 15.44 0.32
N ASN A 10 -5.73 16.00 -0.33
CA ASN A 10 -5.73 17.26 -1.06
C ASN A 10 -5.15 17.03 -2.46
N LYS A 11 -5.19 18.05 -3.33
CA LYS A 11 -4.70 17.93 -4.72
C LYS A 11 -3.22 17.52 -4.81
N ASN A 12 -2.41 17.85 -3.80
CA ASN A 12 -0.98 17.61 -3.81
C ASN A 12 -0.61 16.19 -3.35
N ASN A 13 -1.42 15.54 -2.52
CA ASN A 13 -1.17 14.16 -2.03
C ASN A 13 -2.13 13.12 -2.62
N ALA A 14 -3.13 13.51 -3.42
CA ALA A 14 -4.12 12.60 -4.01
C ALA A 14 -3.50 11.40 -4.73
N ILE A 15 -2.35 11.58 -5.37
CA ILE A 15 -1.59 10.50 -6.04
C ILE A 15 -1.16 9.44 -5.03
N LEU A 16 -0.67 9.82 -3.85
CA LEU A 16 -0.28 8.85 -2.81
C LEU A 16 -1.49 8.04 -2.31
N TYR A 17 -2.67 8.67 -2.18
CA TYR A 17 -3.90 7.97 -1.81
C TYR A 17 -4.35 6.99 -2.90
N MET A 18 -4.24 7.36 -4.18
CA MET A 18 -4.48 6.43 -5.27
C MET A 18 -3.53 5.23 -5.22
N VAL A 19 -2.24 5.47 -4.94
CA VAL A 19 -1.27 4.38 -4.75
C VAL A 19 -1.69 3.49 -3.57
N PHE A 20 -2.05 4.04 -2.42
CA PHE A 20 -2.54 3.24 -1.28
C PHE A 20 -3.76 2.39 -1.64
N ILE A 21 -4.73 2.94 -2.39
CA ILE A 21 -5.90 2.18 -2.85
C ILE A 21 -5.49 1.03 -3.77
N VAL A 22 -4.57 1.27 -4.72
CA VAL A 22 -4.07 0.21 -5.60
C VAL A 22 -3.37 -0.87 -4.79
N PHE A 23 -2.50 -0.52 -3.85
CA PHE A 23 -1.84 -1.48 -2.95
C PHE A 23 -2.86 -2.27 -2.12
N PHE A 24 -3.90 -1.62 -1.62
CA PHE A 24 -4.97 -2.28 -0.89
C PHE A 24 -5.70 -3.30 -1.77
N LEU A 25 -6.11 -2.94 -2.98
CA LEU A 25 -6.75 -3.87 -3.92
C LEU A 25 -5.81 -5.04 -4.29
N LEU A 26 -4.53 -4.74 -4.49
CA LEU A 26 -3.49 -5.74 -4.71
C LEU A 26 -3.35 -6.70 -3.51
N SER A 27 -3.48 -6.21 -2.28
CA SER A 27 -3.38 -7.04 -1.07
C SER A 27 -4.54 -8.03 -0.90
N LEU A 28 -5.68 -7.82 -1.57
CA LEU A 28 -6.83 -8.74 -1.51
C LEU A 28 -6.60 -10.03 -2.30
N ASP A 29 -5.56 -10.06 -3.14
CA ASP A 29 -5.08 -11.25 -3.85
C ASP A 29 -6.18 -12.00 -4.63
N PHE A 30 -7.06 -11.26 -5.32
CA PHE A 30 -8.21 -11.85 -6.02
C PHE A 30 -7.84 -12.87 -7.11
N TRP A 31 -6.61 -12.84 -7.62
CA TRP A 31 -6.09 -13.76 -8.64
C TRP A 31 -5.49 -15.05 -8.06
N GLY A 32 -5.22 -15.10 -6.75
CA GLY A 32 -4.67 -16.28 -6.06
C GLY A 32 -5.73 -17.28 -5.61
N TRP A 33 -7.01 -16.90 -5.63
CA TRP A 33 -8.11 -17.73 -5.13
C TRP A 33 -8.34 -18.88 -6.12
N ASN A 34 -8.09 -20.12 -5.68
CA ASN A 34 -8.21 -21.39 -6.42
C ASN A 34 -6.95 -21.90 -7.17
N GLN A 35 -5.75 -21.41 -6.84
CA GLN A 35 -4.51 -21.96 -7.41
C GLN A 35 -3.86 -23.00 -6.49
N VAL A 36 -3.46 -24.15 -7.06
CA VAL A 36 -2.58 -25.13 -6.39
C VAL A 36 -1.14 -24.68 -6.64
N THR A 37 -0.65 -23.72 -5.85
CA THR A 37 0.67 -23.12 -6.10
C THR A 37 1.80 -24.05 -5.66
N PRO A 38 2.85 -24.26 -6.48
CA PRO A 38 4.05 -24.96 -6.05
C PRO A 38 4.70 -24.19 -4.89
N LEU A 39 5.22 -24.93 -3.91
CA LEU A 39 5.99 -24.34 -2.82
C LEU A 39 7.34 -23.87 -3.37
N PHE A 40 7.69 -22.62 -3.10
CA PHE A 40 9.01 -22.06 -3.35
C PHE A 40 9.68 -21.82 -2.00
N PHE A 41 10.87 -22.40 -1.75
CA PHE A 41 11.54 -22.36 -0.44
C PHE A 41 10.63 -22.71 0.76
N GLY A 42 9.68 -23.63 0.58
CA GLY A 42 8.79 -24.10 1.64
C GLY A 42 7.56 -23.23 1.90
N LEU A 43 7.37 -22.14 1.16
CA LEU A 43 6.17 -21.30 1.26
C LEU A 43 5.45 -21.17 -0.10
N PRO A 44 4.12 -20.99 -0.09
CA PRO A 44 3.39 -20.63 -1.30
C PRO A 44 3.86 -19.30 -1.89
N LEU A 45 3.88 -19.18 -3.23
CA LEU A 45 4.31 -17.97 -3.94
C LEU A 45 3.54 -16.70 -3.53
N TRP A 46 2.24 -16.82 -3.19
CA TRP A 46 1.42 -15.70 -2.77
C TRP A 46 1.92 -15.05 -1.46
N VAL A 47 2.63 -15.80 -0.60
CA VAL A 47 3.23 -15.26 0.64
C VAL A 47 4.35 -14.27 0.30
N TYR A 48 5.22 -14.64 -0.65
CA TYR A 48 6.30 -13.75 -1.12
C TYR A 48 5.74 -12.50 -1.82
N TYR A 49 4.66 -12.67 -2.58
CA TYR A 49 3.93 -11.58 -3.20
C TYR A 49 3.44 -10.56 -2.15
N LEU A 50 2.74 -11.02 -1.10
CA LEU A 50 2.25 -10.14 -0.03
C LEU A 50 3.40 -9.49 0.75
N PHE A 51 4.49 -10.23 0.99
CA PHE A 51 5.67 -9.70 1.65
C PHE A 51 6.30 -8.54 0.86
N PHE A 52 6.50 -8.74 -0.45
CA PHE A 52 7.04 -7.72 -1.34
C PHE A 52 6.10 -6.50 -1.44
N LEU A 53 4.79 -6.75 -1.50
CA LEU A 53 3.78 -5.70 -1.50
C LEU A 53 3.83 -4.86 -0.23
N THR A 54 4.01 -5.50 0.93
CA THR A 54 4.13 -4.82 2.24
C THR A 54 5.39 -3.97 2.33
N ILE A 55 6.53 -4.49 1.87
CA ILE A 55 7.78 -3.70 1.82
C ILE A 55 7.61 -2.50 0.90
N SER A 56 7.03 -2.72 -0.29
CA SER A 56 6.81 -1.66 -1.28
C SER A 56 5.87 -0.57 -0.76
N LEU A 57 4.86 -0.92 0.03
CA LEU A 57 3.94 0.01 0.69
C LEU A 57 4.65 0.97 1.67
N SER A 58 5.81 0.58 2.21
CA SER A 58 6.58 1.42 3.12
C SER A 58 7.08 2.70 2.43
N ILE A 59 7.33 2.68 1.11
CA ILE A 59 7.82 3.84 0.37
C ILE A 59 6.75 4.96 0.30
N PRO A 60 5.52 4.72 -0.18
CA PRO A 60 4.44 5.71 -0.11
C PRO A 60 4.19 6.24 1.31
N TYR A 61 4.29 5.38 2.33
CA TYR A 61 4.12 5.79 3.73
C TYR A 61 5.23 6.75 4.20
N LEU A 62 6.48 6.46 3.85
CA LEU A 62 7.61 7.36 4.12
C LEU A 62 7.47 8.69 3.38
N LEU A 63 7.00 8.69 2.12
CA LEU A 63 6.75 9.92 1.37
C LEU A 63 5.61 10.74 1.99
N LEU A 64 4.50 10.09 2.36
CA LEU A 64 3.38 10.76 3.02
C LEU A 64 3.83 11.43 4.33
N SER A 65 4.56 10.69 5.18
CA SER A 65 5.05 11.19 6.46
C SER A 65 6.08 12.31 6.30
N LYS A 66 7.03 12.18 5.38
CA LYS A 66 8.08 13.18 5.20
C LYS A 66 7.56 14.50 4.64
N TYR A 67 6.66 14.45 3.67
CA TYR A 67 6.26 15.63 2.89
C TYR A 67 4.93 16.26 3.31
N TYR A 68 3.99 15.47 3.85
CA TYR A 68 2.63 15.94 4.11
C TYR A 68 2.20 15.85 5.58
N TRP A 69 2.89 15.04 6.39
CA TRP A 69 2.61 14.93 7.83
C TRP A 69 3.32 16.00 8.66
N ARG A 70 4.44 16.57 8.19
CA ARG A 70 5.22 17.52 8.97
C ARG A 70 4.39 18.79 9.21
N GLU A 71 3.80 18.88 10.41
CA GLU A 71 3.20 20.11 10.93
C GLU A 71 4.24 21.22 10.84
N LYS A 72 3.88 22.33 10.18
CA LYS A 72 4.61 23.59 10.30
C LYS A 72 4.19 24.27 11.57
#